data_AF-A0A8G1A4L3-F1
#
_entry.id   AF-A0A8G1A4L3-F1
#
_cell.length_a   1.000
_cell.length_b   1.000
_cell.length_c   1.000
_cell.angle_alpha   90.00
_cell.angle_beta   90.00
_cell.angle_gamma   90.00
#
_symmetry.space_group_name_H-M   'P 1'
#
loop_
_entity.id
_entity.type
_entity.pdbx_description
1 polymer ?
#
loop_
_entity_poly.entity_id
_entity_poly.type
_entity_poly.pdbx_seq_one_letter_code
_entity_poly.pdbx_strand_id
1 'polypeptide(L)'
;MTNIRIIDTATRELETPAFFPVHNGGKGGEGNTPRYWEMIPDMNTMMINAYSIYSSPLYEKMGEGGLHDKYSNNGVFFVDSGGFQQKNHDLTLDPIEMLRVQENVGADIAATLDLPVFAKDCIYNQKYSDAVKISVKNALIALDNREREDMLIYASLQGNDPIMMMNTIDYLKKRGNFDGFAIGGCISKRSDYHAIIDIIHAVRKRIGDLPLHVFGLGGPTMIPLMVYMGADTFDSSAFLKAGSKRLYYMPGNGSIEFSDIPETTYLPCTCPICSIHPYEEVRSERKLIGMHNLWMITHEIRKLKMAIEENEVEQYLEKRFMNSPAMYEAFRYAKAKKRGLV
;
A
#
# COMPACT_ATOMS: atom_id res chain seq x y z
N MET A 1 -13.26 11.17 12.62
CA MET A 1 -14.21 10.49 11.70
C MET A 1 -13.42 10.00 10.50
N THR A 2 -13.95 9.05 9.72
CA THR A 2 -13.29 8.60 8.48
C THR A 2 -13.57 9.66 7.42
N ASN A 3 -12.52 10.30 6.92
CA ASN A 3 -12.62 11.47 6.04
C ASN A 3 -11.68 11.31 4.85
N ILE A 4 -12.03 11.93 3.73
CA ILE A 4 -11.10 12.20 2.63
C ILE A 4 -10.08 13.23 3.11
N ARG A 5 -8.80 13.01 2.83
CA ARG A 5 -7.72 13.95 3.14
C ARG A 5 -6.95 14.28 1.88
N ILE A 6 -6.40 15.48 1.83
CA ILE A 6 -5.46 15.89 0.80
C ILE A 6 -4.06 15.84 1.41
N ILE A 7 -3.14 15.17 0.72
CA ILE A 7 -1.72 15.16 1.05
C ILE A 7 -1.02 16.01 -0.01
N ASP A 8 -0.44 17.13 0.41
CA ASP A 8 0.31 18.03 -0.47
C ASP A 8 1.69 17.45 -0.73
N THR A 9 1.96 16.98 -1.95
CA THR A 9 3.32 16.64 -2.39
C THR A 9 3.95 17.80 -3.14
N ALA A 10 5.26 17.74 -3.37
CA ALA A 10 5.98 18.72 -4.19
C ALA A 10 5.33 18.99 -5.55
N THR A 11 4.73 17.95 -6.13
CA THR A 11 4.31 17.97 -7.53
C THR A 11 2.80 18.07 -7.70
N ARG A 12 2.00 17.60 -6.72
CA ARG A 12 0.53 17.71 -6.73
C ARG A 12 -0.11 17.34 -5.39
N GLU A 13 -1.40 17.61 -5.30
CA GLU A 13 -2.27 17.10 -4.25
C GLU A 13 -2.62 15.61 -4.48
N LEU A 14 -2.54 14.81 -3.42
CA LEU A 14 -2.99 13.42 -3.39
C LEU A 14 -4.23 13.28 -2.51
N GLU A 15 -5.36 12.95 -3.13
CA GLU A 15 -6.62 12.70 -2.43
C GLU A 15 -6.72 11.25 -1.90
N THR A 16 -6.98 11.11 -0.60
CA THR A 16 -7.08 9.83 0.11
C THR A 16 -8.54 9.38 0.31
N PRO A 17 -8.84 8.07 0.43
CA PRO A 17 -7.90 6.96 0.39
C PRO A 17 -7.32 6.72 -1.00
N ALA A 18 -6.00 6.47 -1.08
CA ALA A 18 -5.29 6.22 -2.33
C ALA A 18 -4.55 4.88 -2.32
N PHE A 19 -4.60 4.17 -3.44
CA PHE A 19 -3.90 2.91 -3.63
C PHE A 19 -2.72 3.10 -4.56
N PHE A 20 -1.56 2.55 -4.22
CA PHE A 20 -0.34 2.57 -5.01
C PHE A 20 -0.07 1.16 -5.57
N PRO A 21 -0.39 0.89 -6.84
CA PRO A 21 -0.01 -0.36 -7.47
C PRO A 21 1.52 -0.50 -7.47
N VAL A 22 2.02 -1.61 -6.92
CA VAL A 22 3.45 -1.89 -6.90
C VAL A 22 3.92 -2.21 -8.31
N HIS A 23 4.82 -1.38 -8.83
CA HIS A 23 5.41 -1.54 -10.15
C HIS A 23 6.83 -2.13 -10.06
N ASN A 24 7.03 -3.27 -10.70
CA ASN A 24 8.34 -3.94 -10.77
C ASN A 24 9.20 -3.33 -11.89
N GLY A 25 9.58 -2.06 -11.78
CA GLY A 25 10.35 -1.33 -12.80
C GLY A 25 11.86 -1.63 -12.83
N GLY A 26 12.31 -2.81 -12.39
CA GLY A 26 13.74 -3.06 -12.11
C GLY A 26 14.20 -4.49 -12.40
N LYS A 27 14.86 -5.12 -11.41
CA LYS A 27 15.42 -6.48 -11.47
C LYS A 27 14.33 -7.52 -11.76
N GLY A 28 14.10 -7.82 -13.05
CA GLY A 28 12.99 -8.64 -13.55
C GLY A 28 12.36 -8.15 -14.87
N GLY A 29 12.72 -6.94 -15.33
CA GLY A 29 12.27 -6.32 -16.58
C GLY A 29 11.00 -5.49 -16.44
N GLU A 30 10.79 -4.52 -17.35
CA GLU A 30 9.64 -3.59 -17.38
C GLU A 30 8.28 -4.26 -17.74
N GLY A 31 8.19 -5.60 -17.77
CA GLY A 31 7.25 -6.28 -18.67
C GLY A 31 5.93 -6.80 -18.10
N ASN A 32 5.71 -6.78 -16.77
CA ASN A 32 4.56 -7.48 -16.17
C ASN A 32 3.47 -6.57 -15.61
N THR A 33 3.79 -5.33 -15.23
CA THR A 33 2.77 -4.39 -14.79
C THR A 33 2.15 -3.74 -16.02
N PRO A 34 0.84 -3.83 -16.24
CA PRO A 34 0.21 -3.15 -17.35
C PRO A 34 0.28 -1.62 -17.13
N ARG A 35 0.19 -0.84 -18.21
CA ARG A 35 0.20 0.63 -18.16
C ARG A 35 -1.15 1.17 -17.63
N TYR A 36 -1.46 0.83 -16.39
CA TYR A 36 -2.74 1.17 -15.77
C TYR A 36 -2.98 2.67 -15.68
N TRP A 37 -1.91 3.46 -15.56
CA TRP A 37 -1.98 4.92 -15.52
C TRP A 37 -2.47 5.54 -16.84
N GLU A 38 -2.39 4.82 -17.96
CA GLU A 38 -2.98 5.26 -19.24
C GLU A 38 -4.45 4.83 -19.36
N MET A 39 -4.92 3.86 -18.56
CA MET A 39 -6.23 3.23 -18.70
C MET A 39 -7.21 3.60 -17.59
N ILE A 40 -6.73 3.88 -16.38
CA ILE A 40 -7.52 4.15 -15.18
C ILE A 40 -7.29 5.61 -14.78
N PRO A 41 -8.20 6.54 -15.12
CA PRO A 41 -7.97 7.98 -14.92
C PRO A 41 -7.66 8.38 -13.48
N ASP A 42 -8.25 7.68 -12.51
CA ASP A 42 -8.13 8.00 -11.09
C ASP A 42 -6.90 7.35 -10.42
N MET A 43 -6.13 6.55 -11.17
CA MET A 43 -5.00 5.79 -10.64
C MET A 43 -3.70 6.23 -11.28
N ASN A 44 -3.26 7.42 -10.86
CA ASN A 44 -1.97 8.01 -11.23
C ASN A 44 -0.90 7.82 -10.14
N THR A 45 -1.17 6.98 -9.16
CA THR A 45 -0.25 6.61 -8.08
C THR A 45 0.59 5.41 -8.46
N MET A 46 1.83 5.34 -7.99
CA MET A 46 2.69 4.17 -8.21
C MET A 46 3.66 3.95 -7.05
N MET A 47 3.75 2.71 -6.55
CA MET A 47 4.77 2.31 -5.59
C MET A 47 5.93 1.66 -6.33
N ILE A 48 7.16 2.11 -6.07
CA ILE A 48 8.38 1.53 -6.64
C ILE A 48 9.41 1.28 -5.54
N ASN A 49 10.26 0.30 -5.74
CA ASN A 49 11.31 -0.05 -4.79
C ASN A 49 12.65 0.54 -5.25
N ALA A 50 13.25 1.39 -4.41
CA ALA A 50 14.51 2.08 -4.63
C ALA A 50 15.63 1.10 -5.00
N TYR A 51 15.85 0.07 -4.17
CA TYR A 51 16.85 -0.96 -4.46
C TYR A 51 16.64 -1.65 -5.81
N SER A 52 15.38 -1.94 -6.17
CA SER A 52 15.06 -2.59 -7.44
C SER A 52 15.35 -1.71 -8.65
N ILE A 53 15.10 -0.40 -8.56
CA ILE A 53 15.49 0.57 -9.58
C ILE A 53 17.00 0.68 -9.63
N TYR A 54 17.64 0.96 -8.48
CA TYR A 54 19.08 1.16 -8.35
C TYR A 54 19.89 -0.01 -8.93
N SER A 55 19.42 -1.24 -8.68
CA SER A 55 20.03 -2.47 -9.20
C SER A 55 19.74 -2.77 -10.67
N SER A 56 19.14 -1.83 -11.41
CA SER A 56 18.71 -2.03 -12.79
C SER A 56 19.26 -0.96 -13.73
N PRO A 57 19.37 -1.25 -15.04
CA PRO A 57 19.76 -0.25 -16.03
C PRO A 57 18.80 0.95 -16.13
N LEU A 58 17.63 0.89 -15.49
CA LEU A 58 16.70 2.02 -15.46
C LEU A 58 17.27 3.20 -14.68
N TYR A 59 18.05 2.96 -13.62
CA TYR A 59 18.59 4.03 -12.79
C TYR A 59 19.55 4.94 -13.57
N GLU A 60 20.48 4.36 -14.33
CA GLU A 60 21.41 5.11 -15.19
C GLU A 60 20.72 5.85 -16.35
N LYS A 61 19.56 5.35 -16.79
CA LYS A 61 18.76 5.96 -17.87
C LYS A 61 17.78 7.01 -17.36
N MET A 62 17.69 7.20 -16.05
CA MET A 62 16.78 8.16 -15.46
C MET A 62 17.34 9.57 -15.69
N GLY A 63 16.60 10.39 -16.45
CA GLY A 63 16.94 11.79 -16.66
C GLY A 63 16.51 12.67 -15.49
N GLU A 64 16.68 13.99 -15.63
CA GLU A 64 16.36 14.97 -14.59
C GLU A 64 14.90 14.92 -14.10
N GLY A 65 13.94 14.62 -14.98
CA GLY A 65 12.52 14.48 -14.59
C GLY A 65 12.14 13.13 -13.99
N GLY A 66 13.11 12.21 -13.81
CA GLY A 66 12.94 11.03 -12.96
C GLY A 66 11.77 10.11 -13.38
N LEU A 67 11.01 9.70 -12.37
CA LEU A 67 9.81 8.86 -12.52
C LEU A 67 8.65 9.59 -13.24
N HIS A 68 8.58 10.91 -13.11
CA HIS A 68 7.52 11.73 -13.73
C HIS A 68 7.63 11.68 -15.25
N ASP A 69 8.82 11.96 -15.80
CA ASP A 69 9.07 11.86 -17.25
C ASP A 69 8.90 10.42 -17.76
N LYS A 70 9.29 9.43 -16.95
CA LYS A 70 9.30 8.02 -17.35
C LYS A 70 7.89 7.41 -17.43
N TYR A 71 7.03 7.71 -16.47
CA TYR A 71 5.74 7.03 -16.32
C TYR A 71 4.54 7.96 -16.53
N SER A 72 4.49 9.08 -15.81
CA SER A 72 3.40 10.05 -15.92
C SER A 72 3.78 11.36 -15.25
N ASN A 73 3.76 12.45 -16.03
CA ASN A 73 3.92 13.81 -15.50
C ASN A 73 2.83 14.17 -14.49
N ASN A 74 1.68 13.48 -14.56
CA ASN A 74 0.53 13.64 -13.67
C ASN A 74 0.51 12.65 -12.47
N GLY A 75 1.58 11.87 -12.27
CA GLY A 75 1.65 10.80 -11.27
C GLY A 75 2.16 11.19 -9.88
N VAL A 76 1.78 10.42 -8.85
CA VAL A 76 2.38 10.48 -7.51
C VAL A 76 3.17 9.20 -7.26
N PHE A 77 4.47 9.35 -7.02
CA PHE A 77 5.38 8.23 -6.84
C PHE A 77 5.79 8.07 -5.38
N PHE A 78 5.40 6.94 -4.81
CA PHE A 78 5.88 6.50 -3.51
C PHE A 78 7.03 5.52 -3.73
N VAL A 79 8.22 5.84 -3.22
CA VAL A 79 9.39 4.99 -3.34
C VAL A 79 9.74 4.33 -1.99
N ASP A 80 9.59 3.01 -1.92
CA ASP A 80 10.05 2.17 -0.82
C ASP A 80 11.58 1.97 -0.90
N SER A 81 12.26 2.11 0.24
CA SER A 81 13.70 1.90 0.42
C SER A 81 14.24 0.52 0.02
N GLY A 82 13.45 -0.56 0.19
CA GLY A 82 13.88 -1.93 -0.08
C GLY A 82 14.31 -2.79 1.10
N GLY A 83 13.91 -2.44 2.32
CA GLY A 83 14.10 -3.25 3.52
C GLY A 83 13.63 -4.71 3.37
N PHE A 84 12.56 -4.94 2.60
CA PHE A 84 12.06 -6.29 2.30
C PHE A 84 13.05 -7.14 1.50
N GLN A 85 13.77 -6.56 0.54
CA GLN A 85 14.80 -7.25 -0.25
C GLN A 85 16.04 -7.51 0.60
N GLN A 86 16.44 -6.55 1.44
CA GLN A 86 17.54 -6.71 2.40
C GLN A 86 17.38 -7.98 3.24
N LYS A 87 16.20 -8.20 3.82
CA LYS A 87 15.96 -9.39 4.64
C LYS A 87 15.85 -10.69 3.86
N ASN A 88 15.28 -10.67 2.65
CA ASN A 88 15.07 -11.89 1.86
C ASN A 88 16.31 -12.34 1.07
N HIS A 89 17.21 -11.42 0.74
CA HIS A 89 18.39 -11.68 -0.07
C HIS A 89 19.71 -11.51 0.69
N ASP A 90 19.65 -11.33 2.01
CA ASP A 90 20.82 -11.12 2.89
C ASP A 90 21.74 -9.99 2.41
N LEU A 91 21.12 -8.86 2.04
CA LEU A 91 21.82 -7.67 1.55
C LEU A 91 21.96 -6.66 2.68
N THR A 92 23.03 -5.88 2.68
CA THR A 92 23.17 -4.72 3.56
C THR A 92 23.00 -3.46 2.72
N LEU A 93 21.90 -2.74 2.93
CA LEU A 93 21.64 -1.46 2.27
C LEU A 93 22.07 -0.32 3.18
N ASP A 94 22.67 0.71 2.58
CA ASP A 94 22.99 1.95 3.28
C ASP A 94 21.78 2.90 3.25
N PRO A 95 21.34 3.45 4.40
CA PRO A 95 20.18 4.32 4.45
C PRO A 95 20.36 5.64 3.69
N ILE A 96 21.58 6.18 3.62
CA ILE A 96 21.86 7.42 2.88
C ILE A 96 21.88 7.11 1.38
N GLU A 97 22.48 5.99 0.97
CA GLU A 97 22.47 5.58 -0.45
C GLU A 97 21.04 5.39 -0.96
N MET A 98 20.17 4.70 -0.20
CA MET A 98 18.77 4.51 -0.60
C MET A 98 17.98 5.83 -0.59
N LEU A 99 18.26 6.73 0.35
CA LEU A 99 17.67 8.07 0.36
C LEU A 99 18.06 8.85 -0.90
N ARG A 100 19.35 8.84 -1.28
CA ARG A 100 19.82 9.51 -2.50
C ARG A 100 19.20 8.93 -3.76
N VAL A 101 19.01 7.61 -3.81
CA VAL A 101 18.23 6.98 -4.89
C VAL A 101 16.81 7.56 -4.91
N GLN A 102 16.08 7.56 -3.79
CA GLN A 102 14.71 8.09 -3.71
C GLN A 102 14.61 9.55 -4.19
N GLU A 103 15.56 10.40 -3.81
CA GLU A 103 15.60 11.79 -4.23
C GLU A 103 15.90 11.93 -5.74
N ASN A 104 16.92 11.23 -6.23
CA ASN A 104 17.36 11.26 -7.62
C ASN A 104 16.33 10.70 -8.59
N VAL A 105 15.54 9.72 -8.17
CA VAL A 105 14.46 9.18 -9.02
C VAL A 105 13.24 10.12 -9.06
N GLY A 106 13.23 11.21 -8.29
CA GLY A 106 12.11 12.16 -8.27
C GLY A 106 10.90 11.62 -7.48
N ALA A 107 11.13 10.91 -6.37
CA ALA A 107 10.04 10.49 -5.50
C ALA A 107 9.27 11.70 -4.95
N ASP A 108 7.95 11.53 -4.80
CA ASP A 108 7.08 12.46 -4.08
C ASP A 108 7.00 12.10 -2.60
N ILE A 109 6.96 10.78 -2.32
CA ILE A 109 6.90 10.21 -0.98
C ILE A 109 7.99 9.14 -0.89
N ALA A 110 8.80 9.18 0.15
CA ALA A 110 9.83 8.19 0.45
C ALA A 110 9.54 7.50 1.78
N ALA A 111 9.69 6.18 1.82
CA ALA A 111 9.68 5.43 3.07
C ALA A 111 11.11 5.24 3.56
N THR A 112 11.34 5.46 4.85
CA THR A 112 12.67 5.28 5.46
C THR A 112 13.10 3.81 5.42
N LEU A 113 14.41 3.56 5.23
CA LEU A 113 14.99 2.21 5.24
C LEU A 113 14.73 1.47 6.54
N ASP A 114 13.96 0.40 6.47
CA ASP A 114 13.61 -0.44 7.62
C ASP A 114 14.13 -1.87 7.50
N LEU A 115 14.00 -2.61 8.60
CA LEU A 115 14.23 -4.04 8.65
C LEU A 115 12.92 -4.74 9.00
N PRO A 116 12.17 -5.24 8.00
CA PRO A 116 10.85 -5.80 8.23
C PRO A 116 10.86 -6.93 9.23
N VAL A 117 9.94 -6.90 10.18
CA VAL A 117 9.81 -7.93 11.20
C VAL A 117 8.60 -8.81 10.91
N PHE A 118 8.80 -10.12 10.85
CA PHE A 118 7.76 -11.08 10.47
C PHE A 118 7.16 -11.76 11.70
N ALA A 119 5.94 -12.29 11.59
CA ALA A 119 5.27 -13.00 12.68
C ALA A 119 6.07 -14.18 13.27
N LYS A 120 6.96 -14.81 12.49
CA LYS A 120 7.88 -15.86 12.96
C LYS A 120 9.01 -15.34 13.85
N ASP A 121 9.28 -14.05 13.81
CA ASP A 121 10.31 -13.43 14.62
C ASP A 121 9.70 -13.14 16.01
N CYS A 122 10.09 -13.95 17.00
CA CYS A 122 9.59 -13.82 18.37
C CYS A 122 9.92 -12.43 18.93
N ILE A 123 8.94 -11.74 19.54
CA ILE A 123 9.10 -10.40 20.13
C ILE A 123 10.18 -10.40 21.23
N TYR A 124 10.33 -11.52 21.95
CA TYR A 124 11.36 -11.72 22.98
C TYR A 124 12.76 -12.00 22.40
N ASN A 125 12.89 -12.12 21.07
CA ASN A 125 14.18 -12.34 20.43
C ASN A 125 14.95 -11.02 20.32
N GLN A 126 16.22 -11.02 20.72
CA GLN A 126 17.09 -9.85 20.58
C GLN A 126 17.11 -9.30 19.13
N LYS A 127 17.09 -10.19 18.13
CA LYS A 127 17.05 -9.81 16.70
C LYS A 127 15.83 -8.96 16.34
N TYR A 128 14.72 -9.17 17.02
CA TYR A 128 13.48 -8.40 16.85
C TYR A 128 13.68 -6.96 17.33
N SER A 129 14.19 -6.81 18.56
CA SER A 129 14.49 -5.50 19.14
C SER A 129 15.52 -4.74 18.31
N ASP A 130 16.56 -5.44 17.85
CA ASP A 130 17.62 -4.85 17.04
C ASP A 130 17.11 -4.37 15.68
N ALA A 131 16.24 -5.14 15.01
CA ALA A 131 15.62 -4.73 13.76
C ALA A 131 14.82 -3.43 13.91
N VAL A 132 14.02 -3.31 14.98
CA VAL A 132 13.27 -2.08 15.24
C VAL A 132 14.19 -0.92 15.60
N LYS A 133 15.22 -1.14 16.42
CA LYS A 133 16.22 -0.09 16.74
C LYS A 133 16.97 0.40 15.50
N ILE A 134 17.36 -0.50 14.60
CA ILE A 134 18.01 -0.14 13.33
C ILE A 134 17.04 0.65 12.46
N SER A 135 15.78 0.23 12.35
CA SER A 135 14.76 0.95 11.57
C SER A 135 14.55 2.38 12.12
N VAL A 136 14.50 2.54 13.44
CA VAL A 136 14.41 3.85 14.10
C VAL A 136 15.65 4.70 13.82
N LYS A 137 16.85 4.11 13.93
CA LYS A 137 18.10 4.80 13.63
C LYS A 137 18.14 5.27 12.18
N ASN A 138 17.78 4.40 11.24
CA ASN A 138 17.75 4.71 9.82
C ASN A 138 16.71 5.80 9.49
N ALA A 139 15.55 5.79 10.16
CA ALA A 139 14.56 6.84 9.99
C ALA A 139 15.10 8.22 10.41
N LEU A 140 15.84 8.29 11.54
CA LEU A 140 16.49 9.52 11.97
C LEU A 140 17.63 9.94 11.03
N ILE A 141 18.46 8.99 10.57
CA ILE A 141 19.50 9.27 9.57
C ILE A 141 18.88 9.85 8.30
N ALA A 142 17.80 9.24 7.80
CA ALA A 142 17.14 9.70 6.59
C ALA A 142 16.59 11.13 6.76
N LEU A 143 16.01 11.43 7.92
CA LEU A 143 15.51 12.77 8.22
C LEU A 143 16.65 13.80 8.32
N ASP A 144 17.75 13.46 9.01
CA ASP A 144 18.89 14.36 9.21
C ASP A 144 19.70 14.61 7.93
N ASN A 145 19.61 13.71 6.94
CA ASN A 145 20.38 13.77 5.68
C ASN A 145 19.49 14.03 4.46
N ARG A 146 18.23 14.44 4.64
CA ARG A 146 17.36 14.87 3.53
C ARG A 146 17.98 16.06 2.81
N GLU A 147 18.10 15.99 1.49
CA GLU A 147 18.51 17.10 0.61
C GLU A 147 17.31 17.71 -0.11
N ARG A 148 16.24 16.93 -0.33
CA ARG A 148 14.99 17.40 -0.94
C ARG A 148 13.87 17.60 0.08
N GLU A 149 13.69 18.85 0.52
CA GLU A 149 12.63 19.26 1.46
C GLU A 149 11.21 19.09 0.90
N ASP A 150 11.08 19.03 -0.42
CA ASP A 150 9.83 18.87 -1.14
C ASP A 150 9.37 17.39 -1.21
N MET A 151 10.28 16.44 -0.98
CA MET A 151 9.95 15.01 -0.88
C MET A 151 9.49 14.66 0.54
N LEU A 152 8.27 14.12 0.66
CA LEU A 152 7.72 13.71 1.94
C LEU A 152 8.43 12.46 2.47
N ILE A 153 8.85 12.46 3.74
CA ILE A 153 9.47 11.29 4.38
C ILE A 153 8.49 10.63 5.35
N TYR A 154 8.13 9.39 5.05
CA TYR A 154 7.31 8.56 5.92
C TYR A 154 8.20 7.63 6.75
N ALA A 155 8.12 7.75 8.07
CA ALA A 155 8.82 6.84 8.97
C ALA A 155 8.18 5.45 8.94
N SER A 156 8.98 4.46 8.57
CA SER A 156 8.57 3.06 8.56
C SER A 156 8.51 2.51 9.98
N LEU A 157 7.33 2.02 10.36
CA LEU A 157 7.04 1.43 11.66
C LEU A 157 7.07 -0.09 11.56
N GLN A 158 7.92 -0.69 12.40
CA GLN A 158 8.05 -2.13 12.55
C GLN A 158 7.77 -2.52 14.00
N GLY A 159 7.43 -3.79 14.20
CA GLY A 159 7.23 -4.31 15.55
C GLY A 159 5.90 -4.99 15.79
N ASN A 160 5.07 -5.20 14.74
CA ASN A 160 3.98 -6.19 14.65
C ASN A 160 3.04 -6.31 15.90
N ASP A 161 3.03 -5.28 16.73
CA ASP A 161 2.45 -5.14 18.06
C ASP A 161 2.10 -3.66 18.27
N PRO A 162 0.85 -3.34 18.67
CA PRO A 162 0.41 -1.96 18.82
C PRO A 162 1.23 -1.13 19.82
N ILE A 163 1.64 -1.72 20.95
CA ILE A 163 2.36 -1.00 22.01
C ILE A 163 3.75 -0.62 21.52
N MET A 164 4.45 -1.56 20.87
CA MET A 164 5.76 -1.28 20.31
C MET A 164 5.70 -0.19 19.23
N MET A 165 4.72 -0.24 18.32
CA MET A 165 4.57 0.80 17.30
C MET A 165 4.30 2.17 17.92
N MET A 166 3.44 2.26 18.95
CA MET A 166 3.20 3.51 19.67
C MET A 166 4.47 4.06 20.34
N ASN A 167 5.26 3.20 20.99
CA ASN A 167 6.51 3.60 21.64
C ASN A 167 7.53 4.10 20.61
N THR A 168 7.61 3.44 19.45
CA THR A 168 8.45 3.86 18.33
C THR A 168 8.05 5.25 17.82
N ILE A 169 6.75 5.49 17.62
CA ILE A 169 6.23 6.81 17.20
C ILE A 169 6.60 7.88 18.22
N ASP A 170 6.39 7.64 19.51
CA ASP A 170 6.75 8.58 20.57
C ASP A 170 8.24 8.93 20.58
N TYR A 171 9.08 7.92 20.34
CA TYR A 171 10.53 8.10 20.30
C TYR A 171 10.96 8.96 19.11
N LEU A 172 10.38 8.71 17.93
CA LEU A 172 10.65 9.44 16.69
C LEU A 172 10.13 10.89 16.77
N LYS A 173 8.89 11.10 17.20
CA LYS A 173 8.29 12.45 17.34
C LYS A 173 9.04 13.37 18.30
N LYS A 174 9.77 12.82 19.28
CA LYS A 174 10.63 13.59 20.19
C LYS A 174 11.94 14.07 19.56
N ARG A 175 12.32 13.53 18.40
CA ARG A 175 13.63 13.75 17.76
C ARG A 175 13.54 14.39 16.39
N GLY A 176 12.39 14.32 15.73
CA GLY A 176 12.20 14.93 14.43
C GLY A 176 10.75 14.92 13.99
N ASN A 177 10.48 15.73 12.96
CA ASN A 177 9.17 15.84 12.34
C ASN A 177 9.17 15.05 11.05
N PHE A 178 8.44 13.95 11.03
CA PHE A 178 8.19 13.17 9.82
C PHE A 178 6.88 13.62 9.19
N ASP A 179 6.84 13.61 7.85
CA ASP A 179 5.66 14.02 7.08
C ASP A 179 4.53 12.98 7.13
N GLY A 180 4.86 11.74 7.51
CA GLY A 180 3.88 10.67 7.71
C GLY A 180 4.51 9.42 8.34
N PHE A 181 3.70 8.38 8.47
CA PHE A 181 4.13 7.10 9.01
C PHE A 181 3.62 5.95 8.12
N ALA A 182 4.42 4.90 7.99
CA ALA A 182 4.09 3.73 7.20
C ALA A 182 4.16 2.45 8.05
N ILE A 183 3.07 1.70 8.14
CA ILE A 183 2.99 0.47 8.93
C ILE A 183 3.52 -0.70 8.10
N GLY A 184 4.62 -1.31 8.56
CA GLY A 184 5.18 -2.54 8.00
C GLY A 184 4.83 -3.80 8.79
N GLY A 185 5.17 -4.96 8.22
CA GLY A 185 5.02 -6.28 8.88
C GLY A 185 3.62 -6.91 8.84
N CYS A 186 2.59 -6.14 8.45
CA CYS A 186 1.19 -6.59 8.44
C CYS A 186 0.87 -7.70 7.42
N ILE A 187 1.68 -7.89 6.37
CA ILE A 187 1.48 -8.97 5.38
C ILE A 187 1.43 -10.35 6.05
N SER A 188 2.23 -10.54 7.12
CA SER A 188 2.27 -11.80 7.88
C SER A 188 1.01 -12.05 8.70
N LYS A 189 0.21 -11.00 8.96
CA LYS A 189 -1.05 -11.01 9.69
C LYS A 189 -2.27 -10.82 8.80
N ARG A 190 -2.15 -10.96 7.47
CA ARG A 190 -3.23 -10.67 6.51
C ARG A 190 -4.57 -11.41 6.76
N SER A 191 -4.54 -12.50 7.50
CA SER A 191 -5.73 -13.29 7.90
C SER A 191 -6.19 -13.01 9.33
N ASP A 192 -5.43 -12.25 10.11
CA ASP A 192 -5.74 -11.83 11.47
C ASP A 192 -6.23 -10.39 11.44
N TYR A 193 -7.53 -10.24 11.15
CA TYR A 193 -8.15 -8.93 11.01
C TYR A 193 -8.12 -8.12 12.30
N HIS A 194 -8.26 -8.76 13.47
CA HIS A 194 -8.25 -8.08 14.76
C HIS A 194 -6.90 -7.44 15.03
N ALA A 195 -5.82 -8.17 14.78
CA ALA A 195 -4.48 -7.61 14.95
C ALA A 195 -4.19 -6.44 14.00
N ILE A 196 -4.66 -6.50 12.74
CA ILE A 196 -4.55 -5.38 11.80
C ILE A 196 -5.34 -4.17 12.30
N ILE A 197 -6.58 -4.39 12.76
CA ILE A 197 -7.45 -3.34 13.33
C ILE A 197 -6.78 -2.68 14.53
N ASP A 198 -6.24 -3.46 15.46
CA ASP A 198 -5.60 -2.95 16.68
C ASP A 198 -4.34 -2.13 16.36
N ILE A 199 -3.52 -2.62 15.43
CA ILE A 199 -2.32 -1.91 14.98
C ILE A 199 -2.69 -0.57 14.34
N ILE A 200 -3.57 -0.55 13.34
CA ILE A 200 -3.95 0.68 12.64
C ILE A 200 -4.61 1.66 13.62
N HIS A 201 -5.49 1.18 14.51
CA HIS A 201 -6.15 2.02 15.50
C HIS A 201 -5.16 2.70 16.46
N ALA A 202 -4.22 1.93 17.00
CA ALA A 202 -3.23 2.43 17.94
C ALA A 202 -2.30 3.45 17.27
N VAL A 203 -1.82 3.15 16.06
CA VAL A 203 -0.98 4.07 15.28
C VAL A 203 -1.74 5.35 14.93
N ARG A 204 -2.97 5.25 14.38
CA ARG A 204 -3.80 6.43 14.07
C ARG A 204 -4.00 7.34 15.28
N LYS A 205 -4.37 6.76 16.45
CA LYS A 205 -4.53 7.54 17.69
C LYS A 205 -3.27 8.29 18.09
N ARG A 206 -2.08 7.73 17.79
CA ARG A 206 -0.81 8.32 18.19
C ARG A 206 -0.27 9.35 17.20
N ILE A 207 -0.48 9.15 15.90
CA ILE A 207 0.04 10.05 14.87
C ILE A 207 -0.87 11.28 14.66
N GLY A 208 -2.15 11.20 15.02
CA GLY A 208 -3.12 12.28 14.85
C GLY A 208 -3.59 12.36 13.40
N ASP A 209 -3.46 13.52 12.77
CA ASP A 209 -3.85 13.74 11.37
C ASP A 209 -2.74 13.53 10.34
N LEU A 210 -1.53 13.18 10.79
CA LEU A 210 -0.44 12.82 9.88
C LEU A 210 -0.85 11.65 8.96
N PRO A 211 -0.42 11.67 7.69
CA PRO A 211 -0.62 10.59 6.74
C PRO A 211 -0.19 9.21 7.28
N LEU A 212 -1.02 8.21 7.01
CA LEU A 212 -0.80 6.82 7.37
C LEU A 212 -0.83 5.90 6.16
N HIS A 213 0.31 5.30 5.85
CA HIS A 213 0.44 4.24 4.85
C HIS A 213 0.40 2.85 5.50
N VAL A 214 -0.18 1.86 4.82
CA VAL A 214 -0.14 0.45 5.25
C VAL A 214 0.48 -0.41 4.15
N PHE A 215 1.63 -1.01 4.45
CA PHE A 215 2.40 -1.75 3.45
C PHE A 215 1.81 -3.11 3.09
N GLY A 216 1.74 -3.37 1.78
CA GLY A 216 1.52 -4.68 1.16
C GLY A 216 0.11 -5.25 1.31
N LEU A 217 -0.81 -4.53 1.94
CA LEU A 217 -2.22 -4.90 2.04
C LEU A 217 -3.02 -4.00 1.08
N GLY A 218 -3.54 -4.61 0.01
CA GLY A 218 -4.31 -3.86 -1.00
C GLY A 218 -5.35 -4.69 -1.74
N GLY A 219 -5.87 -5.73 -1.08
CA GLY A 219 -7.04 -6.45 -1.60
C GLY A 219 -8.30 -5.59 -1.45
N PRO A 220 -9.23 -5.62 -2.42
CA PRO A 220 -10.45 -4.79 -2.39
C PRO A 220 -11.30 -5.03 -1.14
N THR A 221 -11.22 -6.21 -0.53
CA THR A 221 -11.94 -6.51 0.71
C THR A 221 -11.34 -5.84 1.95
N MET A 222 -10.02 -5.68 2.00
CA MET A 222 -9.32 -5.18 3.20
C MET A 222 -9.26 -3.65 3.23
N ILE A 223 -9.14 -3.01 2.05
CA ILE A 223 -9.00 -1.54 1.93
C ILE A 223 -10.11 -0.80 2.71
N PRO A 224 -11.41 -1.10 2.53
CA PRO A 224 -12.47 -0.38 3.26
C PRO A 224 -12.36 -0.48 4.78
N LEU A 225 -11.98 -1.65 5.29
CA LEU A 225 -11.78 -1.86 6.73
C LEU A 225 -10.60 -1.04 7.26
N MET A 226 -9.48 -1.00 6.55
CA MET A 226 -8.31 -0.23 6.96
C MET A 226 -8.57 1.29 6.92
N VAL A 227 -9.26 1.78 5.89
CA VAL A 227 -9.68 3.19 5.80
C VAL A 227 -10.63 3.54 6.94
N TYR A 228 -11.58 2.66 7.28
CA TYR A 228 -12.44 2.86 8.44
C TYR A 228 -11.64 2.99 9.74
N MET A 229 -10.55 2.23 9.90
CA MET A 229 -9.64 2.34 11.03
C MET A 229 -8.69 3.55 10.96
N GLY A 230 -8.66 4.24 9.82
CA GLY A 230 -7.95 5.50 9.63
C GLY A 230 -6.65 5.39 8.86
N ALA A 231 -6.45 4.36 8.03
CA ALA A 231 -5.35 4.37 7.06
C ALA A 231 -5.71 5.25 5.84
N ASP A 232 -4.73 5.95 5.28
CA ASP A 232 -4.91 6.90 4.18
C ASP A 232 -4.43 6.32 2.84
N THR A 233 -3.33 5.58 2.86
CA THR A 233 -2.73 5.04 1.63
C THR A 233 -2.30 3.59 1.81
N PHE A 234 -2.26 2.86 0.70
CA PHE A 234 -2.01 1.42 0.66
C PHE A 234 -1.22 1.07 -0.59
N ASP A 235 -0.42 0.02 -0.55
CA ASP A 235 0.22 -0.53 -1.75
C ASP A 235 -0.02 -2.04 -1.88
N SER A 236 -0.02 -2.54 -3.12
CA SER A 236 0.07 -3.98 -3.32
C SER A 236 0.48 -4.39 -4.73
N SER A 237 1.13 -5.54 -4.81
CA SER A 237 1.30 -6.34 -6.03
C SER A 237 0.27 -7.48 -6.14
N ALA A 238 -0.71 -7.55 -5.22
CA ALA A 238 -1.66 -8.64 -5.14
C ALA A 238 -2.53 -8.78 -6.40
N PHE A 239 -2.87 -7.68 -7.07
CA PHE A 239 -3.66 -7.71 -8.30
C PHE A 239 -2.96 -8.50 -9.43
N LEU A 240 -1.64 -8.30 -9.62
CA LEU A 240 -0.82 -9.05 -10.58
C LEU A 240 -0.64 -10.49 -10.15
N LYS A 241 -0.35 -10.72 -8.86
CA LYS A 241 -0.16 -12.07 -8.30
C LYS A 241 -1.45 -12.90 -8.37
N ALA A 242 -2.61 -12.26 -8.20
CA ALA A 242 -3.91 -12.87 -8.39
C ALA A 242 -4.15 -13.19 -9.86
N GLY A 243 -3.92 -12.22 -10.76
CA GLY A 243 -4.06 -12.43 -12.20
C GLY A 243 -3.16 -13.55 -12.75
N SER A 244 -1.92 -13.66 -12.27
CA SER A 244 -1.00 -14.74 -12.67
C SER A 244 -1.46 -16.14 -12.23
N LYS A 245 -2.26 -16.20 -11.16
CA LYS A 245 -2.92 -17.40 -10.64
C LYS A 245 -4.35 -17.58 -11.17
N ARG A 246 -4.81 -16.74 -12.10
CA ARG A 246 -6.20 -16.71 -12.59
C ARG A 246 -7.23 -16.50 -11.49
N LEU A 247 -6.89 -15.72 -10.48
CA LEU A 247 -7.82 -15.23 -9.48
C LEU A 247 -8.41 -13.91 -9.98
N TYR A 248 -9.74 -13.91 -10.13
CA TYR A 248 -10.54 -12.79 -10.58
C TYR A 248 -11.17 -12.10 -9.38
N TYR A 249 -10.99 -10.79 -9.24
CA TYR A 249 -11.68 -10.01 -8.21
C TYR A 249 -13.12 -9.78 -8.66
N MET A 250 -14.08 -10.34 -7.93
CA MET A 250 -15.50 -10.16 -8.23
C MET A 250 -15.94 -8.76 -7.76
N PRO A 251 -16.60 -7.95 -8.60
CA PRO A 251 -17.07 -6.63 -8.19
C PRO A 251 -17.92 -6.72 -6.91
N GLY A 252 -17.56 -5.92 -5.90
CA GLY A 252 -18.27 -5.88 -4.61
C GLY A 252 -18.10 -7.10 -3.70
N ASN A 253 -17.38 -8.14 -4.15
CA ASN A 253 -17.21 -9.41 -3.45
C ASN A 253 -15.71 -9.68 -3.17
N GLY A 254 -15.35 -10.94 -2.96
CA GLY A 254 -13.96 -11.38 -2.82
C GLY A 254 -13.33 -11.74 -4.17
N SER A 255 -12.37 -12.66 -4.13
CA SER A 255 -11.80 -13.28 -5.32
C SER A 255 -12.42 -14.64 -5.61
N ILE A 256 -12.48 -15.02 -6.89
CA ILE A 256 -12.87 -16.35 -7.36
C ILE A 256 -11.81 -16.90 -8.31
N GLU A 257 -11.66 -18.22 -8.43
CA GLU A 257 -10.90 -18.80 -9.55
C GLU A 257 -11.66 -18.53 -10.85
N PHE A 258 -10.95 -18.10 -11.89
CA PHE A 258 -11.60 -17.73 -13.15
C PHE A 258 -12.39 -18.90 -13.75
N SER A 259 -11.92 -20.14 -13.57
CA SER A 259 -12.60 -21.36 -14.02
C SER A 259 -13.97 -21.59 -13.39
N ASP A 260 -14.24 -20.99 -12.24
CA ASP A 260 -15.53 -21.11 -11.55
C ASP A 260 -16.53 -20.04 -12.03
N ILE A 261 -16.09 -19.08 -12.86
CA ILE A 261 -16.99 -18.15 -13.54
C ILE A 261 -17.64 -18.90 -14.70
N PRO A 262 -18.99 -18.95 -14.77
CA PRO A 262 -19.69 -19.61 -15.87
C PRO A 262 -19.23 -19.08 -17.24
N GLU A 263 -18.92 -20.01 -18.14
CA GLU A 263 -18.53 -19.71 -19.52
C GLU A 263 -19.76 -19.20 -20.28
N THR A 264 -19.93 -17.89 -20.30
CA THR A 264 -21.03 -17.22 -21.01
C THR A 264 -20.48 -16.10 -21.89
N THR A 265 -21.35 -15.49 -22.70
CA THR A 265 -20.99 -14.31 -23.51
C THR A 265 -20.52 -13.13 -22.66
N TYR A 266 -20.91 -13.06 -21.39
CA TYR A 266 -20.65 -11.91 -20.52
C TYR A 266 -19.78 -12.29 -19.33
N LEU A 267 -18.83 -11.42 -19.01
CA LEU A 267 -18.15 -11.46 -17.71
C LEU A 267 -18.97 -10.65 -16.69
N PRO A 268 -18.96 -11.03 -15.41
CA PRO A 268 -19.76 -10.37 -14.37
C PRO A 268 -19.14 -9.02 -13.92
N CYS A 269 -18.79 -8.15 -14.87
CA CYS A 269 -18.13 -6.86 -14.65
C CYS A 269 -18.27 -5.95 -15.88
N THR A 270 -18.32 -4.64 -15.64
CA THR A 270 -18.45 -3.60 -16.67
C THR A 270 -17.16 -2.77 -16.87
N CYS A 271 -16.01 -3.26 -16.40
CA CYS A 271 -14.74 -2.57 -16.64
C CYS A 271 -14.34 -2.68 -18.13
N PRO A 272 -13.49 -1.77 -18.64
CA PRO A 272 -13.05 -1.81 -20.03
C PRO A 272 -12.50 -3.17 -20.47
N ILE A 273 -11.83 -3.91 -19.58
CA ILE A 273 -11.34 -5.26 -19.90
C ILE A 273 -12.50 -6.23 -20.16
N CYS A 274 -13.43 -6.33 -19.22
CA CYS A 274 -14.57 -7.26 -19.32
C CYS A 274 -15.63 -6.84 -20.36
N SER A 275 -15.64 -5.57 -20.76
CA SER A 275 -16.56 -5.05 -21.79
C SER A 275 -16.01 -5.16 -23.22
N ILE A 276 -14.70 -5.22 -23.41
CA ILE A 276 -14.06 -5.30 -24.73
C ILE A 276 -13.69 -6.74 -25.08
N HIS A 277 -13.15 -7.50 -24.12
CA HIS A 277 -12.61 -8.83 -24.37
C HIS A 277 -13.62 -9.92 -23.98
N PRO A 278 -13.83 -10.95 -24.81
CA PRO A 278 -14.69 -12.09 -24.50
C PRO A 278 -14.08 -12.95 -23.38
N TYR A 279 -14.92 -13.82 -22.79
CA TYR A 279 -14.56 -14.71 -21.69
C TYR A 279 -13.24 -15.48 -21.93
N GLU A 280 -13.09 -16.13 -23.09
CA GLU A 280 -11.92 -16.96 -23.40
C GLU A 280 -10.60 -16.17 -23.49
N GLU A 281 -10.66 -14.94 -23.99
CA GLU A 281 -9.49 -14.07 -24.07
C GLU A 281 -9.04 -13.64 -22.67
N VAL A 282 -9.97 -13.17 -21.83
CA VAL A 282 -9.64 -12.79 -20.44
C VAL A 282 -9.17 -14.01 -19.64
N ARG A 283 -9.76 -15.19 -19.86
CA ARG A 283 -9.36 -16.44 -19.19
C ARG A 283 -7.93 -16.87 -19.52
N SER A 284 -7.55 -16.73 -20.78
CA SER A 284 -6.24 -17.15 -21.28
C SER A 284 -5.15 -16.13 -20.94
N GLU A 285 -5.46 -14.84 -20.93
CA GLU A 285 -4.51 -13.75 -20.71
C GLU A 285 -4.45 -13.25 -19.25
N ARG A 286 -3.46 -13.75 -18.51
CA ARG A 286 -3.20 -13.35 -17.10
C ARG A 286 -3.05 -11.83 -16.89
N LYS A 287 -2.54 -11.10 -17.90
CA LYS A 287 -2.38 -9.65 -17.85
C LYS A 287 -3.73 -8.93 -17.87
N LEU A 288 -4.70 -9.42 -18.65
CA LEU A 288 -6.06 -8.88 -18.66
C LEU A 288 -6.73 -9.09 -17.30
N ILE A 289 -6.58 -10.26 -16.68
CA ILE A 289 -7.08 -10.49 -15.30
C ILE A 289 -6.42 -9.52 -14.31
N GLY A 290 -5.11 -9.31 -14.42
CA GLY A 290 -4.39 -8.33 -13.60
C GLY A 290 -4.93 -6.90 -13.76
N MET A 291 -5.18 -6.44 -14.98
CA MET A 291 -5.76 -5.12 -15.24
C MET A 291 -7.21 -5.01 -14.74
N HIS A 292 -8.03 -6.03 -14.97
CA HIS A 292 -9.38 -6.11 -14.37
C HIS A 292 -9.32 -5.99 -12.83
N ASN A 293 -8.38 -6.70 -12.20
CA ASN A 293 -8.24 -6.64 -10.74
C ASN A 293 -7.89 -5.23 -10.25
N LEU A 294 -7.13 -4.42 -10.99
CA LEU A 294 -6.92 -2.99 -10.68
C LEU A 294 -8.19 -2.17 -10.83
N TRP A 295 -8.98 -2.43 -11.88
CA TRP A 295 -10.29 -1.79 -12.05
C TRP A 295 -11.21 -2.08 -10.86
N MET A 296 -11.15 -3.28 -10.27
CA MET A 296 -11.94 -3.63 -9.09
C MET A 296 -11.47 -2.93 -7.83
N ILE A 297 -10.17 -2.77 -7.64
CA ILE A 297 -9.63 -1.95 -6.54
C ILE A 297 -10.06 -0.49 -6.72
N THR A 298 -9.98 0.05 -7.94
CA THR A 298 -10.42 1.42 -8.26
C THR A 298 -11.91 1.60 -7.98
N HIS A 299 -12.74 0.66 -8.43
CA HIS A 299 -14.18 0.68 -8.18
C HIS A 299 -14.50 0.70 -6.69
N GLU A 300 -13.80 -0.11 -5.89
CA GLU A 300 -13.99 -0.15 -4.45
C GLU A 300 -13.62 1.18 -3.78
N ILE A 301 -12.49 1.78 -4.18
CA ILE A 301 -12.03 3.07 -3.64
C ILE A 301 -13.04 4.18 -3.98
N ARG A 302 -13.57 4.21 -5.19
CA ARG A 302 -14.62 5.18 -5.60
C ARG A 302 -15.87 5.05 -4.71
N LYS A 303 -16.38 3.83 -4.53
CA LYS A 303 -17.56 3.59 -3.68
C LYS A 303 -17.30 4.00 -2.23
N LEU A 304 -16.10 3.73 -1.73
CA LEU A 304 -15.71 4.12 -0.39
C LEU A 304 -15.61 5.65 -0.24
N LYS A 305 -15.04 6.36 -1.22
CA LYS A 305 -15.01 7.83 -1.24
C LYS A 305 -16.42 8.43 -1.23
N MET A 306 -17.32 7.93 -2.08
CA MET A 306 -18.74 8.33 -2.06
C MET A 306 -19.37 8.11 -0.68
N ALA A 307 -19.16 6.94 -0.06
CA ALA A 307 -19.69 6.66 1.27
C ALA A 307 -19.09 7.57 2.36
N ILE A 308 -17.85 8.04 2.19
CA ILE A 308 -17.23 9.01 3.09
C ILE A 308 -17.90 10.38 2.93
N GLU A 309 -18.07 10.85 1.70
CA GLU A 309 -18.71 12.14 1.40
C GLU A 309 -20.17 12.19 1.90
N GLU A 310 -20.90 11.10 1.75
CA GLU A 310 -22.29 10.96 2.21
C GLU A 310 -22.41 10.69 3.72
N ASN A 311 -21.29 10.53 4.44
CA ASN A 311 -21.24 10.10 5.84
C ASN A 311 -21.93 8.74 6.09
N GLU A 312 -21.93 7.86 5.10
CA GLU A 312 -22.56 6.53 5.11
C GLU A 312 -21.54 5.36 5.19
N VAL A 313 -20.30 5.61 5.63
CA VAL A 313 -19.23 4.60 5.65
C VAL A 313 -19.66 3.33 6.39
N GLU A 314 -20.31 3.43 7.55
CA GLU A 314 -20.73 2.23 8.29
C GLU A 314 -21.81 1.43 7.53
N GLN A 315 -22.78 2.10 6.92
CA GLN A 315 -23.84 1.46 6.12
C GLN A 315 -23.26 0.78 4.87
N TYR A 316 -22.29 1.42 4.23
CA TYR A 316 -21.55 0.84 3.11
C TYR A 316 -20.80 -0.43 3.55
N LEU A 317 -20.07 -0.39 4.67
CA LEU A 317 -19.33 -1.54 5.18
C LEU A 317 -20.24 -2.69 5.64
N GLU A 318 -21.38 -2.39 6.26
CA GLU A 318 -22.39 -3.39 6.62
C GLU A 318 -22.86 -4.17 5.38
N LYS A 319 -23.26 -3.46 4.32
CA LYS A 319 -23.65 -4.08 3.03
C LYS A 319 -22.50 -4.81 2.37
N ARG A 320 -21.29 -4.25 2.42
CA ARG A 320 -20.10 -4.79 1.76
C ARG A 320 -19.62 -6.10 2.39
N PHE A 321 -19.78 -6.25 3.70
CA PHE A 321 -19.27 -7.38 4.45
C PHE A 321 -20.33 -8.41 4.86
N MET A 322 -21.63 -8.13 4.70
CA MET A 322 -22.70 -9.05 5.14
C MET A 322 -22.58 -10.48 4.59
N ASN A 323 -22.02 -10.65 3.38
CA ASN A 323 -21.84 -11.95 2.73
C ASN A 323 -20.49 -12.61 3.03
N SER A 324 -19.67 -12.02 3.90
CA SER A 324 -18.37 -12.55 4.33
C SER A 324 -18.32 -12.60 5.86
N PRO A 325 -18.62 -13.76 6.48
CA PRO A 325 -18.71 -13.87 7.94
C PRO A 325 -17.46 -13.36 8.67
N ALA A 326 -16.27 -13.66 8.15
CA ALA A 326 -15.01 -13.21 8.76
C ALA A 326 -14.82 -11.68 8.68
N MET A 327 -15.16 -11.06 7.54
CA MET A 327 -15.07 -9.60 7.40
C MET A 327 -16.15 -8.88 8.18
N TYR A 328 -17.35 -9.45 8.26
CA TYR A 328 -18.45 -8.87 9.04
C TYR A 328 -18.11 -8.88 10.53
N GLU A 329 -17.54 -9.99 11.03
CA GLU A 329 -17.02 -10.07 12.39
C GLU A 329 -15.92 -9.02 12.64
N ALA A 330 -14.93 -8.94 11.75
CA ALA A 330 -13.86 -7.95 11.85
C ALA A 330 -14.39 -6.51 11.85
N PHE A 331 -15.40 -6.20 11.03
CA PHE A 331 -16.03 -4.88 11.02
C PHE A 331 -16.77 -4.57 12.33
N ARG A 332 -17.47 -5.55 12.92
CA ARG A 332 -18.09 -5.36 14.24
C ARG A 332 -17.03 -5.09 15.32
N TYR A 333 -15.90 -5.80 15.28
CA TYR A 333 -14.78 -5.54 16.17
C TYR A 333 -14.20 -4.13 15.97
N ALA A 334 -13.94 -3.73 14.73
CA ALA A 334 -13.48 -2.37 14.38
C ALA A 334 -14.44 -1.28 14.89
N LYS A 335 -15.75 -1.47 14.73
CA LYS A 335 -16.80 -0.56 15.19
C LYS A 335 -16.80 -0.46 16.72
N ALA A 336 -16.69 -1.60 17.43
CA ALA A 336 -16.55 -1.62 18.88
C ALA A 336 -15.26 -0.89 19.34
N LYS A 337 -14.13 -1.12 18.66
CA LYS A 337 -12.83 -0.49 18.94
C LYS A 337 -12.89 1.03 18.81
N LYS A 338 -13.44 1.56 17.71
CA LYS A 338 -13.59 3.01 17.51
C LYS A 338 -14.50 3.66 18.56
N ARG A 339 -15.48 2.91 19.05
CA ARG A 339 -16.39 3.34 20.13
C ARG A 339 -15.79 3.16 21.54
N GLY A 340 -14.59 2.60 21.67
CA GLY A 340 -13.92 2.38 22.95
C GLY A 340 -14.52 1.25 23.79
N LEU A 341 -15.20 0.29 23.16
CA LEU A 341 -15.86 -0.82 23.84
C LEU A 341 -14.93 -2.05 24.01
N VAL A 342 -13.83 -2.10 23.25
CA VAL A 342 -12.81 -3.16 23.25
C VAL A 342 -11.42 -2.60 22.96
#